data_AF-A0AAD4FPM1-F1
#
_entry.id   AF-A0AAD4FPM1-F1
#
_cell.length_a   1.000
_cell.length_b   1.000
_cell.length_c   1.000
_cell.angle_alpha   90.00
_cell.angle_beta   90.00
_cell.angle_gamma   90.00
#
_symmetry.space_group_name_H-M   'P 1'
#
loop_
_entity.id
_entity.type
_entity.pdbx_description
1 polymer ?
#
loop_
_entity_poly.entity_id
_entity_poly.type
_entity_poly.pdbx_seq_one_letter_code
_entity_poly.pdbx_strand_id
1 'polypeptide(L)'
;MHVERQAVEAIVTTLMQVFSQQQYADKVIEHTLSEYPYWDLKRKECYVTDVYNVLRFHRKLETALGDMRSRDAQTYAWQLWGAMTLLLGEKPMPSWSEFEGLSLEVLNSNLSMASDAQKLSYPDWLWERGLNELADKWPNVAHALNQPAKTYLRTNTLKTDVAALQKSLRKLNIETQQIADSDALEITQYGPLFKSDAFQNGWFEMQDAGSQKVATLLDVKPGQRVVDACAGAGGKSLHIAALMQNKGYVLSMDIHQHKLDTLKKRAKRAGIHTLETRVIKNSKTVKRLKDKFDRVLLDVPCSGTGVLRRNPDAKWHLNNESIDNLVILQAEILQRYSQMCKPGGRLVYATCSVLPSENEQQIAQFLAVNEHFKLLEAQSLLPGYSSDYDGFYIAVLERLPV
;
A
#
# COMPACT_ATOMS: atom_id res chain seq x y z
N MET A 1 -2.08 13.85 27.99
CA MET A 1 -0.70 13.40 27.67
C MET A 1 0.14 14.66 27.53
N HIS A 2 1.28 14.77 28.22
CA HIS A 2 2.15 15.94 28.06
C HIS A 2 2.82 15.88 26.69
N VAL A 3 2.79 16.98 25.92
CA VAL A 3 3.49 17.07 24.64
C VAL A 3 4.93 17.47 24.91
N GLU A 4 5.87 16.62 24.55
CA GLU A 4 7.29 16.90 24.72
C GLU A 4 7.85 17.68 23.54
N ARG A 5 8.51 18.81 23.81
CA ARG A 5 9.07 19.69 22.79
C ARG A 5 10.05 18.99 21.86
N GLN A 6 10.95 18.18 22.41
CA GLN A 6 11.93 17.42 21.63
C GLN A 6 11.29 16.47 20.61
N ALA A 7 10.12 15.89 20.93
CA ALA A 7 9.41 15.04 19.98
C ALA A 7 8.83 15.86 18.82
N VAL A 8 8.35 17.08 19.09
CA VAL A 8 7.84 17.98 18.05
C VAL A 8 8.96 18.57 17.21
N GLU A 9 10.11 18.89 17.81
CA GLU A 9 11.32 19.30 17.08
C GLU A 9 11.75 18.22 16.07
N ALA A 10 11.74 16.94 16.47
CA ALA A 10 12.00 15.84 15.54
C ALA A 10 10.98 15.79 14.40
N ILE A 11 9.68 15.95 14.69
CA ILE A 11 8.62 16.03 13.66
C ILE A 11 8.91 17.16 12.68
N VAL A 12 9.24 18.35 13.18
CA VAL A 12 9.56 19.53 12.37
C VAL A 12 10.76 19.28 11.46
N THR A 13 11.84 18.72 11.99
CA THR A 13 13.03 18.35 11.18
C THR A 13 12.67 17.36 10.08
N THR A 14 11.88 16.34 10.40
CA THR A 14 11.43 15.34 9.42
C THR A 14 10.57 15.95 8.33
N LEU A 15 9.60 16.81 8.68
CA LEU A 15 8.76 17.52 7.72
C LEU A 15 9.60 18.40 6.78
N MET A 16 10.57 19.13 7.33
CA MET A 16 11.48 19.94 6.52
C MET A 16 12.27 19.09 5.53
N GLN A 17 12.78 17.93 5.95
CA GLN A 17 13.50 17.01 5.06
C GLN A 17 12.60 16.45 3.95
N VAL A 18 11.39 16.01 4.29
CA VAL A 18 10.41 15.49 3.31
C VAL A 18 10.05 16.57 2.28
N PHE A 19 9.72 17.79 2.72
CA PHE A 19 9.31 18.86 1.81
C PHE A 19 10.47 19.45 0.98
N SER A 20 11.66 19.61 1.56
CA SER A 20 12.79 20.24 0.86
C SER A 20 13.55 19.30 -0.07
N GLN A 21 13.67 18.01 0.29
CA GLN A 21 14.50 17.05 -0.44
C GLN A 21 13.68 16.12 -1.36
N GLN A 22 12.35 16.28 -1.40
CA GLN A 22 11.43 15.42 -2.15
C GLN A 22 11.65 13.93 -1.88
N GLN A 23 12.06 13.59 -0.65
CA GLN A 23 12.25 12.22 -0.22
C GLN A 23 10.94 11.63 0.27
N TYR A 24 10.74 10.33 0.01
CA TYR A 24 9.61 9.60 0.57
C TYR A 24 9.68 9.56 2.10
N ALA A 25 8.54 9.80 2.74
CA ALA A 25 8.44 9.98 4.18
C ALA A 25 8.89 8.75 4.97
N ASP A 26 8.66 7.53 4.46
CA ASP A 26 9.05 6.28 5.10
C ASP A 26 10.56 6.21 5.37
N LYS A 27 11.37 6.65 4.40
CA LYS A 27 12.84 6.66 4.51
C LYS A 27 13.34 7.69 5.51
N VAL A 28 12.76 8.88 5.50
CA VAL A 28 13.11 9.94 6.44
C VAL A 28 12.75 9.53 7.86
N ILE A 29 11.53 8.99 8.06
CA ILE A 29 11.05 8.48 9.35
C ILE A 29 11.95 7.37 9.87
N GLU A 30 12.31 6.39 9.03
CA GLU A 30 13.21 5.29 9.39
C GLU A 30 14.57 5.82 9.86
N HIS A 31 15.14 6.79 9.13
CA HIS A 31 16.40 7.42 9.50
C HIS A 31 16.31 8.18 10.82
N THR A 32 15.31 9.06 11.00
CA THR A 32 15.10 9.81 12.25
C THR A 32 14.92 8.85 13.43
N LEU A 33 14.10 7.80 13.31
CA LEU A 33 13.90 6.83 14.40
C LEU A 33 15.19 6.13 14.82
N SER A 34 16.17 5.99 13.92
CA SER A 34 17.48 5.42 14.23
C SER A 34 18.35 6.34 15.10
N GLU A 35 18.13 7.65 15.04
CA GLU A 35 18.79 8.66 15.88
C GLU A 35 18.21 8.72 17.31
N TYR A 36 17.00 8.18 17.51
CA TYR A 36 16.30 8.13 18.79
C TYR A 36 16.07 6.68 19.28
N PRO A 37 17.13 5.87 19.48
CA PRO A 37 16.98 4.47 19.87
C PRO A 37 16.33 4.29 21.25
N TYR A 38 16.49 5.28 22.14
CA TYR A 38 16.01 5.29 23.52
C TYR A 38 14.53 5.63 23.68
N TRP A 39 13.84 6.08 22.63
CA TRP A 39 12.39 6.29 22.70
C TRP A 39 11.64 4.98 22.90
N ASP A 40 10.67 5.01 23.81
CA ASP A 40 9.72 3.91 24.00
C ASP A 40 8.79 3.75 22.79
N LEU A 41 8.00 2.67 22.76
CA LEU A 41 7.10 2.38 21.64
C LEU A 41 6.03 3.46 21.46
N LYS A 42 5.48 3.98 22.57
CA LYS A 42 4.40 4.97 22.56
C LYS A 42 4.87 6.29 21.96
N ARG A 43 6.08 6.73 22.28
CA ARG A 43 6.68 7.95 21.74
C ARG A 43 7.00 7.81 20.27
N LYS A 44 7.56 6.66 19.85
CA LYS A 44 7.81 6.36 18.43
C LYS A 44 6.50 6.36 17.64
N GLU A 45 5.45 5.74 18.18
CA GLU A 45 4.10 5.73 17.59
C GLU A 45 3.52 7.14 17.44
N CYS A 46 3.59 7.96 18.50
CA CYS A 46 3.13 9.36 18.44
C CYS A 46 3.87 10.18 17.39
N TYR A 47 5.21 10.05 17.32
CA TYR A 47 6.03 10.73 16.32
C TYR A 47 5.64 10.31 14.89
N VAL A 48 5.56 9.00 14.61
CA VAL A 48 5.19 8.49 13.29
C VAL A 48 3.79 8.94 12.90
N THR A 49 2.85 8.88 13.85
CA THR A 49 1.45 9.28 13.63
C THR A 49 1.34 10.75 13.28
N ASP A 50 2.00 11.63 14.02
CA ASP A 50 1.95 13.08 13.78
C ASP A 50 2.61 13.46 12.44
N VAL A 51 3.76 12.87 12.09
CA VAL A 51 4.40 13.09 10.78
C VAL A 51 3.44 12.69 9.66
N TYR A 52 2.88 11.47 9.70
CA TYR A 52 1.95 11.02 8.67
C TYR A 52 0.65 11.82 8.65
N ASN A 53 0.12 12.27 9.79
CA ASN A 53 -1.06 13.12 9.86
C ASN A 53 -0.82 14.48 9.19
N VAL A 54 0.32 15.11 9.45
CA VAL A 54 0.68 16.38 8.77
C VAL A 54 0.81 16.17 7.27
N LEU A 55 1.50 15.12 6.81
CA LEU A 55 1.64 14.84 5.38
C LEU A 55 0.30 14.51 4.70
N ARG A 56 -0.55 13.74 5.39
CA ARG A 56 -1.88 13.35 4.91
C ARG A 56 -2.80 14.55 4.73
N PHE A 57 -2.75 15.49 5.67
CA PHE A 57 -3.59 16.68 5.66
C PHE A 57 -2.85 17.95 5.20
N HIS A 58 -1.68 17.83 4.58
CA HIS A 58 -0.80 18.98 4.27
C HIS A 58 -1.53 20.15 3.60
N ARG A 59 -2.31 19.91 2.53
CA ARG A 59 -3.06 20.97 1.84
C ARG A 59 -4.25 21.48 2.63
N LYS A 60 -4.89 20.64 3.45
CA LYS A 60 -5.93 21.09 4.40
C LYS A 60 -5.32 22.05 5.41
N LEU A 61 -4.16 21.70 5.97
CA LEU A 61 -3.44 22.50 6.95
C LEU A 61 -2.93 23.80 6.34
N GLU A 62 -2.36 23.75 5.14
CA GLU A 62 -1.95 24.92 4.36
C GLU A 62 -3.14 25.86 4.12
N THR A 63 -4.29 25.31 3.72
CA THR A 63 -5.52 26.09 3.51
C THR A 63 -6.03 26.70 4.82
N ALA A 64 -5.97 25.93 5.92
CA ALA A 64 -6.41 26.40 7.24
C ALA A 64 -5.51 27.51 7.78
N LEU A 65 -4.20 27.46 7.52
CA LEU A 65 -3.26 28.50 7.89
C LEU A 65 -3.48 29.79 7.09
N GLY A 66 -3.86 29.68 5.81
CA GLY A 66 -4.14 30.83 4.95
C GLY A 66 -2.98 31.84 4.94
N ASP A 67 -3.29 33.11 5.17
CA ASP A 67 -2.30 34.20 5.19
C ASP A 67 -1.34 34.17 6.39
N MET A 68 -1.64 33.38 7.43
CA MET A 68 -0.73 33.21 8.59
C MET A 68 0.50 32.37 8.26
N ARG A 69 0.50 31.69 7.10
CA ARG A 69 1.58 30.81 6.68
C ARG A 69 2.91 31.56 6.62
N SER A 70 3.88 31.10 7.41
CA SER A 70 5.23 31.63 7.37
C SER A 70 5.95 31.25 6.07
N ARG A 71 6.81 32.15 5.58
CA ARG A 71 7.75 31.87 4.49
C ARG A 71 9.00 31.13 4.96
N ASP A 72 9.29 31.19 6.26
CA ASP A 72 10.37 30.41 6.86
C ASP A 72 9.95 28.95 7.00
N ALA A 73 10.74 28.04 6.45
CA ALA A 73 10.38 26.62 6.35
C ALA A 73 10.26 25.94 7.73
N GLN A 74 11.11 26.32 8.68
CA GLN A 74 11.08 25.76 10.02
C GLN A 74 9.82 26.21 10.77
N THR A 75 9.54 27.51 10.76
CA THR A 75 8.33 28.09 11.34
C THR A 75 7.07 27.51 10.70
N TYR A 76 7.07 27.34 9.37
CA TYR A 76 5.94 26.72 8.66
C TYR A 76 5.70 25.27 9.10
N ALA A 77 6.76 24.47 9.27
CA ALA A 77 6.63 23.10 9.77
C ALA A 77 6.07 23.05 11.20
N TRP A 78 6.46 23.98 12.08
CA TRP A 78 5.83 24.15 13.39
C TRP A 78 4.35 24.50 13.27
N GLN A 79 4.00 25.48 12.42
CA GLN A 79 2.61 25.89 12.18
C GLN A 79 1.75 24.73 11.67
N LEU A 80 2.28 23.89 10.78
CA LEU A 80 1.58 22.71 10.28
C LEU A 80 1.26 21.71 11.40
N TRP A 81 2.23 21.39 12.25
CA TRP A 81 1.99 20.51 13.39
C TRP A 81 1.01 21.14 14.40
N GLY A 82 1.13 22.44 14.67
CA GLY A 82 0.23 23.16 15.57
C GLY A 82 -1.21 23.19 15.06
N ALA A 83 -1.41 23.51 13.78
CA ALA A 83 -2.73 23.49 13.14
C ALA A 83 -3.34 22.09 13.14
N MET A 84 -2.54 21.05 12.86
CA MET A 84 -2.95 19.65 12.93
C MET A 84 -3.40 19.27 14.34
N THR A 85 -2.65 19.67 15.36
CA THR A 85 -2.97 19.40 16.77
C THR A 85 -4.30 20.05 17.18
N LEU A 86 -4.51 21.32 16.82
CA LEU A 86 -5.75 22.05 17.11
C LEU A 86 -6.96 21.44 16.38
N LEU A 87 -6.82 21.09 15.10
CA LEU A 87 -7.91 20.56 14.29
C LEU A 87 -8.32 19.14 14.67
N LEU A 88 -7.37 18.29 15.10
CA LEU A 88 -7.68 16.94 15.59
C LEU A 88 -8.21 16.96 17.03
N GLY A 89 -7.76 17.90 17.87
CA GLY A 89 -8.23 18.04 19.24
C GLY A 89 -7.83 16.88 20.18
N GLU A 90 -6.91 16.01 19.75
CA GLU A 90 -6.50 14.80 20.49
C GLU A 90 -5.48 15.10 21.60
N LYS A 91 -4.77 16.24 21.52
CA LYS A 91 -3.68 16.62 22.41
C LYS A 91 -3.83 18.08 22.85
N PRO A 92 -3.41 18.42 24.08
CA PRO A 92 -3.40 19.81 24.52
C PRO A 92 -2.37 20.62 23.73
N MET A 93 -2.73 21.84 23.37
CA MET A 93 -1.83 22.75 22.66
C MET A 93 -0.79 23.35 23.61
N PRO A 94 0.53 23.22 23.35
CA PRO A 94 1.56 23.84 24.18
C PRO A 94 1.55 25.37 24.05
N SER A 95 1.93 26.08 25.12
CA SER A 95 2.13 27.54 25.11
C SER A 95 3.53 27.93 24.64
N TRP A 96 3.92 27.49 23.43
CA TRP A 96 5.19 27.84 22.81
C TRP A 96 5.01 29.00 21.83
N SER A 97 6.06 29.82 21.65
CA SER A 97 6.02 31.01 20.79
C SER A 97 5.75 30.68 19.32
N GLU A 98 6.12 29.49 18.86
CA GLU A 98 5.88 29.02 17.49
C GLU A 98 4.38 28.89 17.14
N PHE A 99 3.52 28.91 18.16
CA PHE A 99 2.07 28.75 18.01
C PHE A 99 1.28 30.02 18.33
N GLU A 100 1.96 31.14 18.56
CA GLU A 100 1.31 32.41 18.80
C GLU A 100 0.40 32.79 17.61
N GLY A 101 -0.85 33.18 17.91
CA GLY A 101 -1.85 33.50 16.89
C GLY A 101 -2.60 32.31 16.29
N LEU A 102 -2.17 31.05 16.52
CA LEU A 102 -2.93 29.88 16.08
C LEU A 102 -4.12 29.63 17.01
N SER A 103 -5.33 29.58 16.45
CA SER A 103 -6.54 29.19 17.17
C SER A 103 -7.46 28.34 16.30
N LEU A 104 -8.24 27.47 16.94
CA LEU A 104 -9.19 26.60 16.24
C LEU A 104 -10.25 27.42 15.48
N GLU A 105 -10.65 28.58 16.01
CA GLU A 105 -11.60 29.49 15.38
C GLU A 105 -11.09 30.02 14.03
N VAL A 106 -9.85 30.52 14.00
CA VAL A 106 -9.24 31.04 12.76
C VAL A 106 -9.07 29.93 11.72
N LEU A 107 -8.57 28.76 12.15
CA LEU A 107 -8.38 27.61 11.24
C LEU A 107 -9.72 27.15 10.62
N ASN A 108 -10.79 27.05 11.43
CA ASN A 108 -12.11 26.66 10.94
C ASN A 108 -12.75 27.73 10.04
N SER A 109 -12.55 29.01 10.35
CA SER A 109 -13.00 30.11 9.50
C SER A 109 -12.41 29.99 8.10
N ASN A 110 -11.10 29.77 7.99
CA ASN A 110 -10.43 29.59 6.70
C ASN A 110 -10.90 28.33 5.95
N LEU A 111 -11.17 27.24 6.68
CA LEU A 111 -11.68 26.00 6.08
C LEU A 111 -13.16 26.06 5.66
N SER A 112 -13.95 26.99 6.18
CA SER A 112 -15.38 27.09 5.85
C SER A 112 -15.61 27.30 4.35
N MET A 113 -14.75 28.10 3.71
CA MET A 113 -14.79 28.44 2.28
C MET A 113 -13.96 27.49 1.41
N ALA A 114 -13.27 26.51 2.00
CA ALA A 114 -12.40 25.61 1.26
C ALA A 114 -13.19 24.59 0.41
N SER A 115 -12.65 24.25 -0.75
CA SER A 115 -13.17 23.18 -1.60
C SER A 115 -13.00 21.81 -0.95
N ASP A 116 -13.71 20.80 -1.45
CA ASP A 116 -13.55 19.42 -0.96
C ASP A 116 -12.14 18.88 -1.18
N ALA A 117 -11.49 19.25 -2.31
CA ALA A 117 -10.10 18.91 -2.58
C ALA A 117 -9.15 19.47 -1.51
N GLN A 118 -9.38 20.71 -1.05
CA GLN A 118 -8.62 21.32 0.03
C GLN A 118 -8.93 20.65 1.37
N LYS A 119 -10.21 20.45 1.71
CA LYS A 119 -10.66 19.83 2.96
C LYS A 119 -10.17 18.39 3.14
N LEU A 120 -10.09 17.64 2.04
CA LEU A 120 -9.54 16.29 1.98
C LEU A 120 -8.06 16.28 1.55
N SER A 121 -7.40 17.43 1.44
CA SER A 121 -5.97 17.52 1.19
C SER A 121 -5.47 16.68 -0.02
N TYR A 122 -6.15 16.79 -1.16
CA TYR A 122 -5.71 16.25 -2.45
C TYR A 122 -5.20 17.39 -3.34
N PRO A 123 -4.20 17.20 -4.22
CA PRO A 123 -3.91 18.17 -5.28
C PRO A 123 -5.08 18.24 -6.28
N ASP A 124 -5.26 19.39 -6.93
CA ASP A 124 -6.40 19.64 -7.83
C ASP A 124 -6.45 18.61 -8.96
N TRP A 125 -5.32 18.34 -9.61
CA TRP A 125 -5.25 17.38 -10.71
C TRP A 125 -5.74 15.98 -10.31
N LEU A 126 -5.41 15.51 -9.10
CA LEU A 126 -5.80 14.17 -8.63
C LEU A 126 -7.27 14.16 -8.23
N TRP A 127 -7.75 15.26 -7.64
CA TRP A 127 -9.16 15.41 -7.33
C TRP A 127 -10.01 15.41 -8.60
N GLU A 128 -9.62 16.17 -9.62
CA GLU A 128 -10.27 16.22 -10.93
C GLU A 128 -10.24 14.86 -11.65
N ARG A 129 -9.08 14.19 -11.68
CA ARG A 129 -8.95 12.84 -12.27
C ARG A 129 -9.85 11.84 -11.55
N GLY A 130 -9.88 11.89 -10.22
CA GLY A 130 -10.76 11.07 -9.40
C GLY A 130 -12.25 11.30 -9.73
N LEU A 131 -12.69 12.55 -9.83
CA LEU A 131 -14.06 12.88 -10.25
C LEU A 131 -14.35 12.41 -11.69
N ASN A 132 -13.41 12.55 -12.61
CA ASN A 132 -13.61 12.13 -13.99
C ASN A 132 -13.73 10.61 -14.14
N GLU A 133 -12.94 9.83 -13.41
CA GLU A 133 -12.94 8.37 -13.56
C GLU A 133 -13.91 7.65 -12.61
N LEU A 134 -14.09 8.15 -11.38
CA LEU A 134 -14.92 7.51 -10.35
C LEU A 134 -16.22 8.26 -10.05
N ALA A 135 -16.44 9.42 -10.69
CA ALA A 135 -17.66 10.23 -10.56
C ALA A 135 -18.04 10.49 -9.09
N ASP A 136 -19.30 10.20 -8.74
CA ASP A 136 -19.89 10.40 -7.41
C ASP A 136 -19.28 9.51 -6.33
N LYS A 137 -18.54 8.45 -6.70
CA LYS A 137 -17.85 7.58 -5.73
C LYS A 137 -16.58 8.23 -5.17
N TRP A 138 -15.97 9.16 -5.92
CA TRP A 138 -14.66 9.70 -5.58
C TRP A 138 -14.60 10.38 -4.20
N PRO A 139 -15.54 11.26 -3.81
CA PRO A 139 -15.45 11.92 -2.50
C PRO A 139 -15.40 10.93 -1.32
N ASN A 140 -16.18 9.85 -1.37
CA ASN A 140 -16.18 8.80 -0.34
C ASN A 140 -14.87 8.00 -0.33
N VAL A 141 -14.37 7.63 -1.52
CA VAL A 141 -13.09 6.92 -1.67
C VAL A 141 -11.93 7.80 -1.19
N ALA A 142 -11.89 9.06 -1.60
CA ALA A 142 -10.90 10.04 -1.21
C ALA A 142 -10.88 10.28 0.30
N HIS A 143 -12.06 10.34 0.93
CA HIS A 143 -12.20 10.43 2.37
C HIS A 143 -11.62 9.19 3.07
N ALA A 144 -11.99 7.98 2.64
CA ALA A 144 -11.50 6.73 3.22
C ALA A 144 -9.98 6.55 3.03
N LEU A 145 -9.43 7.00 1.90
CA LEU A 145 -7.99 7.03 1.62
C LEU A 145 -7.24 8.08 2.44
N ASN A 146 -7.95 8.98 3.14
CA ASN A 146 -7.37 9.88 4.16
C ASN A 146 -7.59 9.40 5.59
N GLN A 147 -8.10 8.19 5.80
CA GLN A 147 -8.14 7.59 7.14
C GLN A 147 -6.91 6.71 7.35
N PRO A 148 -6.36 6.62 8.58
CA PRO A 148 -5.27 5.68 8.88
C PRO A 148 -5.65 4.24 8.48
N ALA A 149 -4.74 3.56 7.79
CA ALA A 149 -4.98 2.19 7.34
C ALA A 149 -4.89 1.21 8.51
N LYS A 150 -5.82 0.25 8.55
CA LYS A 150 -5.70 -0.94 9.41
C LYS A 150 -4.50 -1.78 9.02
N THR A 151 -3.92 -2.49 9.99
CA THR A 151 -2.78 -3.38 9.77
C THR A 151 -3.25 -4.83 9.77
N TYR A 152 -2.86 -5.58 8.75
CA TYR A 152 -3.23 -6.97 8.58
C TYR A 152 -1.99 -7.87 8.48
N LEU A 153 -2.11 -9.06 9.07
CA LEU A 153 -1.18 -10.16 8.90
C LEU A 153 -1.84 -11.23 8.04
N ARG A 154 -1.03 -11.95 7.27
CA ARG A 154 -1.41 -13.21 6.63
C ARG A 154 -0.72 -14.34 7.35
N THR A 155 -1.48 -15.29 7.88
CA THR A 155 -0.96 -16.51 8.47
C THR A 155 -0.24 -17.35 7.42
N ASN A 156 0.94 -17.88 7.75
CA ASN A 156 1.65 -18.83 6.90
C ASN A 156 1.20 -20.25 7.23
N THR A 157 0.23 -20.74 6.46
CA THR A 157 -0.38 -22.06 6.60
C THR A 157 0.57 -23.24 6.40
N LEU A 158 1.79 -23.01 5.88
CA LEU A 158 2.84 -24.03 5.85
C LEU A 158 3.48 -24.30 7.21
N LYS A 159 3.32 -23.39 8.18
CA LYS A 159 4.05 -23.40 9.44
C LYS A 159 3.18 -23.36 10.68
N THR A 160 1.99 -22.80 10.58
CA THR A 160 1.06 -22.66 11.70
C THR A 160 -0.37 -22.50 11.18
N ASP A 161 -1.34 -22.61 12.06
CA ASP A 161 -2.71 -22.15 11.84
C ASP A 161 -2.98 -20.79 12.51
N VAL A 162 -4.14 -20.21 12.20
CA VAL A 162 -4.57 -18.89 12.70
C VAL A 162 -4.67 -18.88 14.23
N ALA A 163 -5.27 -19.91 14.83
CA ALA A 163 -5.49 -19.96 16.27
C ALA A 163 -4.17 -20.01 17.06
N ALA A 164 -3.22 -20.82 16.58
CA ALA A 164 -1.88 -20.92 17.15
C ALA A 164 -1.10 -19.61 17.00
N LEU A 165 -1.21 -18.93 15.85
CA LEU A 165 -0.59 -17.62 15.63
C LEU A 165 -1.16 -16.57 16.58
N GLN A 166 -2.49 -16.45 16.69
CA GLN A 166 -3.14 -15.51 17.61
C GLN A 166 -2.70 -15.75 19.06
N LYS A 167 -2.69 -17.02 19.51
CA LYS A 167 -2.22 -17.38 20.85
C LYS A 167 -0.77 -16.97 21.08
N SER A 168 0.09 -17.10 20.08
CA SER A 168 1.49 -16.67 20.17
C SER A 168 1.63 -15.15 20.24
N LEU A 169 0.84 -14.41 19.46
CA LEU A 169 0.87 -12.95 19.41
C LEU A 169 0.35 -12.32 20.72
N ARG A 170 -0.71 -12.89 21.32
CA ARG A 170 -1.25 -12.44 22.62
C ARG A 170 -0.24 -12.45 23.76
N LYS A 171 0.70 -13.40 23.75
CA LYS A 171 1.80 -13.44 24.75
C LYS A 171 2.70 -12.20 24.71
N LEU A 172 2.68 -11.45 23.61
CA LEU A 172 3.42 -10.22 23.40
C LEU A 172 2.51 -8.98 23.44
N ASN A 173 1.31 -9.11 24.00
CA ASN A 173 0.28 -8.07 24.06
C ASN A 173 -0.14 -7.54 22.67
N ILE A 174 -0.05 -8.39 21.64
CA ILE A 174 -0.54 -8.10 20.30
C ILE A 174 -1.92 -8.76 20.17
N GLU A 175 -2.97 -7.96 20.22
CA GLU A 175 -4.33 -8.44 20.01
C GLU A 175 -4.67 -8.43 18.52
N THR A 176 -5.37 -9.47 18.10
CA THR A 176 -5.75 -9.66 16.70
C THR A 176 -7.16 -10.22 16.57
N GLN A 177 -7.83 -9.80 15.51
CA GLN A 177 -9.13 -10.33 15.10
C GLN A 177 -9.00 -11.02 13.75
N GLN A 178 -9.53 -12.24 13.63
CA GLN A 178 -9.55 -12.94 12.36
C GLN A 178 -10.59 -12.32 11.43
N ILE A 179 -10.20 -12.14 10.17
CA ILE A 179 -11.14 -11.80 9.10
C ILE A 179 -11.84 -13.09 8.67
N ALA A 180 -13.17 -13.05 8.67
CA ALA A 180 -14.02 -14.22 8.44
C ALA A 180 -13.57 -15.05 7.22
N ASP A 181 -13.52 -16.37 7.41
CA ASP A 181 -13.18 -17.36 6.39
C ASP A 181 -11.84 -17.11 5.67
N SER A 182 -10.85 -16.55 6.37
CA SER A 182 -9.54 -16.27 5.79
C SER A 182 -8.38 -16.52 6.76
N ASP A 183 -7.17 -16.58 6.20
CA ASP A 183 -5.90 -16.62 6.95
C ASP A 183 -5.45 -15.24 7.46
N ALA A 184 -6.26 -14.20 7.26
CA ALA A 184 -5.94 -12.83 7.61
C ALA A 184 -6.30 -12.49 9.07
N LEU A 185 -5.39 -11.76 9.73
CA LEU A 185 -5.59 -11.23 11.08
C LEU A 185 -5.45 -9.70 11.04
N GLU A 186 -6.49 -8.98 11.44
CA GLU A 186 -6.39 -7.54 11.77
C GLU A 186 -5.68 -7.39 13.11
N ILE A 187 -4.70 -6.50 13.20
CA ILE A 187 -4.08 -6.10 14.48
C ILE A 187 -4.96 -5.03 15.11
N THR A 188 -5.54 -5.33 16.27
CA THR A 188 -6.37 -4.40 17.05
C THR A 188 -5.61 -3.76 18.20
N GLN A 189 -4.48 -4.36 18.61
CA GLN A 189 -3.53 -3.77 19.56
C GLN A 189 -2.10 -4.09 19.14
N TYR A 190 -1.26 -3.06 19.06
CA TYR A 190 0.14 -3.20 18.66
C TYR A 190 1.04 -3.63 19.82
N GLY A 191 2.13 -4.32 19.46
CA GLY A 191 3.20 -4.75 20.34
C GLY A 191 4.48 -4.97 19.52
N PRO A 192 5.53 -5.60 20.08
CA PRO A 192 6.82 -5.77 19.41
C PRO A 192 6.80 -6.87 18.32
N LEU A 193 5.96 -6.68 17.30
CA LEU A 193 5.61 -7.66 16.26
C LEU A 193 6.84 -8.30 15.59
N PHE A 194 7.81 -7.50 15.16
CA PHE A 194 8.99 -7.99 14.44
C PHE A 194 10.06 -8.63 15.33
N LYS A 195 9.94 -8.48 16.66
CA LYS A 195 10.78 -9.20 17.63
C LYS A 195 10.16 -10.52 18.07
N SER A 196 8.95 -10.84 17.61
CA SER A 196 8.26 -12.07 17.98
C SER A 196 8.91 -13.31 17.38
N ASP A 197 8.89 -14.42 18.12
CA ASP A 197 9.27 -15.73 17.60
C ASP A 197 8.42 -16.11 16.39
N ALA A 198 7.14 -15.72 16.37
CA ALA A 198 6.26 -15.94 15.23
C ALA A 198 6.81 -15.29 13.95
N PHE A 199 7.33 -14.05 14.02
CA PHE A 199 7.95 -13.41 12.87
C PHE A 199 9.26 -14.10 12.47
N GLN A 200 10.15 -14.36 13.44
CA GLN A 200 11.46 -14.98 13.17
C GLN A 200 11.33 -16.38 12.55
N ASN A 201 10.33 -17.15 13.00
CA ASN A 201 10.02 -18.47 12.45
C ASN A 201 9.16 -18.41 11.18
N GLY A 202 8.79 -17.24 10.68
CA GLY A 202 8.05 -17.06 9.44
C GLY A 202 6.61 -17.55 9.50
N TRP A 203 5.96 -17.42 10.66
CA TRP A 203 4.57 -17.84 10.88
C TRP A 203 3.54 -16.91 10.23
N PHE A 204 3.95 -15.71 9.83
CA PHE A 204 3.09 -14.76 9.13
C PHE A 204 3.88 -13.82 8.21
N GLU A 205 3.17 -13.15 7.32
CA GLU A 205 3.65 -12.00 6.56
C GLU A 205 2.74 -10.79 6.83
N MET A 206 3.30 -9.59 6.86
CA MET A 206 2.49 -8.37 6.93
C MET A 206 1.96 -8.06 5.52
N GLN A 207 0.64 -8.08 5.33
CA GLN A 207 0.01 -7.87 4.04
C GLN A 207 -1.46 -7.46 4.23
N ASP A 208 -1.88 -6.38 3.56
CA ASP A 208 -3.27 -5.93 3.52
C ASP A 208 -4.22 -7.06 3.08
N ALA A 209 -5.38 -7.18 3.74
CA ALA A 209 -6.33 -8.25 3.49
C ALA A 209 -6.91 -8.22 2.05
N GLY A 210 -7.07 -7.04 1.45
CA GLY A 210 -7.46 -6.91 0.03
C GLY A 210 -6.38 -7.51 -0.89
N SER A 211 -5.10 -7.23 -0.61
CA SER A 211 -3.98 -7.80 -1.36
C SER A 211 -3.86 -9.32 -1.21
N GLN A 212 -4.33 -9.90 -0.11
CA GLN A 212 -4.32 -11.36 0.10
C GLN A 212 -5.27 -12.09 -0.87
N LYS A 213 -6.40 -11.47 -1.25
CA LYS A 213 -7.40 -12.06 -2.17
C LYS A 213 -6.82 -12.39 -3.55
N VAL A 214 -5.83 -11.64 -4.01
CA VAL A 214 -5.22 -11.78 -5.34
C VAL A 214 -4.70 -13.20 -5.57
N ALA A 215 -3.96 -13.76 -4.61
CA ALA A 215 -3.41 -15.11 -4.76
C ALA A 215 -4.49 -16.20 -4.64
N THR A 216 -5.54 -15.95 -3.85
CA THR A 216 -6.69 -16.87 -3.73
C THR A 216 -7.46 -16.98 -5.04
N LEU A 217 -7.72 -15.85 -5.71
CA LEU A 217 -8.44 -15.80 -7.01
C LEU A 217 -7.64 -16.42 -8.17
N LEU A 218 -6.32 -16.52 -8.02
CA LEU A 218 -5.48 -17.26 -8.96
C LEU A 218 -5.81 -18.77 -8.98
N ASP A 219 -6.48 -19.29 -7.95
CA ASP A 219 -6.92 -20.69 -7.84
C ASP A 219 -5.81 -21.68 -8.20
N VAL A 220 -4.70 -21.55 -7.49
CA VAL A 220 -3.52 -22.40 -7.65
C VAL A 220 -3.77 -23.76 -6.99
N LYS A 221 -3.29 -24.83 -7.64
CA LYS A 221 -3.34 -26.19 -7.11
C LYS A 221 -1.94 -26.73 -6.85
N PRO A 222 -1.75 -27.56 -5.81
CA PRO A 222 -0.49 -28.28 -5.59
C PRO A 222 -0.01 -28.98 -6.87
N GLY A 223 1.27 -28.81 -7.22
CA GLY A 223 1.89 -29.42 -8.40
C GLY A 223 1.87 -28.57 -9.68
N GLN A 224 1.09 -27.48 -9.73
CA GLN A 224 1.08 -26.57 -10.88
C GLN A 224 2.40 -25.79 -11.04
N ARG A 225 2.60 -25.24 -12.24
CA ARG A 225 3.64 -24.25 -12.54
C ARG A 225 3.01 -22.87 -12.55
N VAL A 226 3.44 -22.01 -11.64
CA VAL A 226 2.92 -20.64 -11.47
C VAL A 226 4.03 -19.63 -11.70
N VAL A 227 3.72 -18.51 -12.34
CA VAL A 227 4.62 -17.36 -12.43
C VAL A 227 3.97 -16.13 -11.81
N ASP A 228 4.72 -15.43 -10.96
CA ASP A 228 4.43 -14.09 -10.47
C ASP A 228 5.42 -13.14 -11.15
N ALA A 229 4.98 -12.46 -12.20
CA ALA A 229 5.88 -11.81 -13.15
C ALA A 229 6.23 -10.36 -12.79
N CYS A 230 5.64 -9.84 -11.72
CA CYS A 230 5.90 -8.53 -11.12
C CYS A 230 6.00 -8.68 -9.59
N ALA A 231 6.79 -9.66 -9.14
CA ALA A 231 6.73 -10.18 -7.77
C ALA A 231 7.12 -9.16 -6.69
N GLY A 232 7.91 -8.13 -7.02
CA GLY A 232 8.44 -7.20 -6.04
C GLY A 232 9.19 -7.93 -4.92
N ALA A 233 8.89 -7.57 -3.66
CA ALA A 233 9.43 -8.28 -2.49
C ALA A 233 8.71 -9.61 -2.19
N GLY A 234 7.75 -10.02 -3.02
CA GLY A 234 7.17 -11.35 -3.12
C GLY A 234 6.06 -11.70 -2.13
N GLY A 235 5.33 -10.72 -1.61
CA GLY A 235 4.21 -10.99 -0.69
C GLY A 235 3.21 -12.01 -1.27
N LYS A 236 2.82 -11.84 -2.55
CA LYS A 236 1.90 -12.72 -3.27
C LYS A 236 2.54 -14.05 -3.68
N SER A 237 3.78 -14.03 -4.16
CA SER A 237 4.58 -15.24 -4.42
C SER A 237 4.65 -16.19 -3.20
N LEU A 238 4.87 -15.64 -2.00
CA LEU A 238 4.88 -16.43 -0.76
C LEU A 238 3.49 -17.02 -0.45
N HIS A 239 2.42 -16.29 -0.77
CA HIS A 239 1.04 -16.77 -0.60
C HIS A 239 0.76 -17.94 -1.55
N ILE A 240 1.10 -17.78 -2.82
CA ILE A 240 0.95 -18.78 -3.86
C ILE A 240 1.63 -20.09 -3.45
N ALA A 241 2.88 -20.03 -2.97
CA ALA A 241 3.60 -21.21 -2.52
C ALA A 241 2.94 -21.91 -1.32
N ALA A 242 2.35 -21.13 -0.39
CA ALA A 242 1.59 -21.67 0.74
C ALA A 242 0.27 -22.34 0.29
N LEU A 243 -0.50 -21.71 -0.60
CA LEU A 243 -1.73 -22.27 -1.18
C LEU A 243 -1.45 -23.56 -1.97
N MET A 244 -0.29 -23.64 -2.64
CA MET A 244 0.18 -24.84 -3.33
C MET A 244 0.77 -25.89 -2.38
N GLN A 245 0.72 -25.68 -1.07
CA GLN A 245 1.25 -26.58 -0.04
C GLN A 245 2.73 -26.95 -0.27
N ASN A 246 3.52 -26.00 -0.78
CA ASN A 246 4.93 -26.21 -1.12
C ASN A 246 5.13 -27.37 -2.13
N LYS A 247 4.18 -27.59 -3.05
CA LYS A 247 4.27 -28.59 -4.13
C LYS A 247 4.09 -27.94 -5.50
N GLY A 248 4.94 -28.28 -6.46
CA GLY A 248 4.95 -27.68 -7.79
C GLY A 248 6.09 -26.69 -7.96
N TYR A 249 5.88 -25.65 -8.75
CA TYR A 249 6.93 -24.67 -9.08
C TYR A 249 6.37 -23.25 -9.16
N VAL A 250 7.01 -22.33 -8.44
CA VAL A 250 6.68 -20.89 -8.46
C VAL A 250 7.88 -20.12 -9.00
N LEU A 251 7.72 -19.44 -10.13
CA LEU A 251 8.72 -18.51 -10.66
C LEU A 251 8.34 -17.08 -10.30
N SER A 252 9.16 -16.40 -9.52
CA SER A 252 8.98 -14.99 -9.17
C SER A 252 9.94 -14.12 -9.98
N MET A 253 9.42 -13.13 -10.70
CA MET A 253 10.20 -12.28 -11.58
C MET A 253 10.01 -10.81 -11.24
N ASP A 254 11.07 -10.03 -11.39
CA ASP A 254 11.06 -8.57 -11.24
C ASP A 254 12.25 -7.98 -12.03
N ILE A 255 12.17 -6.71 -12.41
CA ILE A 255 13.29 -5.99 -13.04
C ILE A 255 14.39 -5.65 -12.03
N HIS A 256 14.05 -5.59 -10.74
CA HIS A 256 14.95 -5.19 -9.66
C HIS A 256 15.48 -6.39 -8.87
N GLN A 257 16.78 -6.68 -9.02
CA GLN A 257 17.46 -7.77 -8.31
C GLN A 257 17.33 -7.68 -6.78
N HIS A 258 17.42 -6.47 -6.20
CA HIS A 258 17.35 -6.27 -4.75
C HIS A 258 15.99 -6.69 -4.16
N LYS A 259 14.88 -6.51 -4.90
CA LYS A 259 13.54 -6.96 -4.48
C LYS A 259 13.47 -8.49 -4.45
N LEU A 260 14.04 -9.15 -5.46
CA LEU A 260 14.13 -10.61 -5.52
C LEU A 260 15.03 -11.19 -4.42
N ASP A 261 16.12 -10.52 -4.07
CA ASP A 261 16.99 -10.98 -2.97
C ASP A 261 16.28 -10.85 -1.61
N THR A 262 15.46 -9.82 -1.44
CA THR A 262 14.56 -9.71 -0.29
C THR A 262 13.55 -10.84 -0.27
N LEU A 263 12.94 -11.16 -1.41
CA LEU A 263 12.02 -12.30 -1.55
C LEU A 263 12.69 -13.63 -1.17
N LYS A 264 13.92 -13.91 -1.64
CA LYS A 264 14.65 -15.14 -1.26
C LYS A 264 14.80 -15.28 0.26
N LYS A 265 15.16 -14.19 0.94
CA LYS A 265 15.30 -14.17 2.41
C LYS A 265 13.95 -14.47 3.08
N ARG A 266 12.87 -13.84 2.62
CA ARG A 266 11.51 -14.09 3.13
C ARG A 266 11.04 -15.51 2.84
N ALA A 267 11.29 -16.06 1.65
CA ALA A 267 10.95 -17.44 1.28
C ALA A 267 11.65 -18.46 2.17
N LYS A 268 12.95 -18.27 2.43
CA LYS A 268 13.71 -19.09 3.38
C LYS A 268 13.10 -19.04 4.77
N ARG A 269 12.78 -17.84 5.28
CA ARG A 269 12.12 -17.66 6.57
C ARG A 269 10.74 -18.32 6.61
N ALA A 270 9.97 -18.25 5.52
CA ALA A 270 8.65 -18.86 5.40
C ALA A 270 8.68 -20.39 5.19
N GLY A 271 9.86 -21.00 4.98
CA GLY A 271 10.00 -22.45 4.75
C GLY A 271 9.62 -22.89 3.33
N ILE A 272 9.65 -21.98 2.35
CA ILE A 272 9.27 -22.25 0.96
C ILE A 272 10.50 -22.71 0.18
N HIS A 273 10.39 -23.85 -0.52
CA HIS A 273 11.47 -24.42 -1.34
C HIS A 273 11.09 -24.63 -2.81
N THR A 274 9.82 -24.43 -3.18
CA THR A 274 9.34 -24.51 -4.57
C THR A 274 9.47 -23.21 -5.37
N LEU A 275 10.01 -22.16 -4.75
CA LEU A 275 10.12 -20.82 -5.33
C LEU A 275 11.50 -20.57 -5.93
N GLU A 276 11.54 -20.17 -7.18
CA GLU A 276 12.72 -19.66 -7.88
C GLU A 276 12.53 -18.18 -8.22
N THR A 277 13.58 -17.37 -8.07
CA THR A 277 13.56 -15.96 -8.50
C THR A 277 14.34 -15.75 -9.79
N ARG A 278 13.86 -14.89 -10.69
CA ARG A 278 14.57 -14.55 -11.94
C ARG A 278 14.41 -13.10 -12.34
N VAL A 279 15.53 -12.40 -12.53
CA VAL A 279 15.52 -10.99 -13.00
C VAL A 279 15.08 -10.89 -14.46
N ILE A 280 14.20 -9.94 -14.73
CA ILE A 280 13.79 -9.55 -16.07
C ILE A 280 14.80 -8.58 -16.65
N LYS A 281 15.81 -9.10 -17.35
CA LYS A 281 16.86 -8.28 -17.97
C LYS A 281 16.40 -7.56 -19.23
N ASN A 282 15.54 -8.19 -20.02
CA ASN A 282 15.00 -7.66 -21.28
C ASN A 282 13.80 -8.50 -21.76
N SER A 283 13.26 -8.12 -22.93
CA SER A 283 12.12 -8.81 -23.56
C SER A 283 12.35 -10.29 -23.86
N LYS A 284 13.60 -10.73 -24.10
CA LYS A 284 13.92 -12.15 -24.39
C LYS A 284 13.69 -13.03 -23.17
N THR A 285 13.87 -12.50 -21.95
CA THR A 285 13.59 -13.25 -20.70
C THR A 285 12.13 -13.70 -20.67
N VAL A 286 11.19 -12.80 -21.01
CA VAL A 286 9.76 -13.07 -21.04
C VAL A 286 9.38 -13.96 -22.22
N LYS A 287 9.89 -13.69 -23.42
CA LYS A 287 9.56 -14.48 -24.64
C LYS A 287 9.89 -15.96 -24.51
N ARG A 288 10.94 -16.33 -23.78
CA ARG A 288 11.35 -17.73 -23.54
C ARG A 288 10.39 -18.51 -22.63
N LEU A 289 9.46 -17.82 -21.97
CA LEU A 289 8.51 -18.39 -21.03
C LEU A 289 7.11 -18.60 -21.61
N LYS A 290 6.96 -18.45 -22.94
CA LYS A 290 5.70 -18.66 -23.64
C LYS A 290 5.12 -20.06 -23.36
N ASP A 291 3.82 -20.11 -23.03
CA ASP A 291 3.05 -21.33 -22.79
C ASP A 291 3.67 -22.27 -21.74
N LYS A 292 4.31 -21.73 -20.68
CA LYS A 292 5.00 -22.53 -19.65
C LYS A 292 4.25 -22.67 -18.34
N PHE A 293 3.25 -21.84 -18.08
CA PHE A 293 2.62 -21.74 -16.76
C PHE A 293 1.12 -22.02 -16.79
N ASP A 294 0.66 -22.80 -15.81
CA ASP A 294 -0.76 -23.10 -15.60
C ASP A 294 -1.49 -21.89 -14.99
N ARG A 295 -0.74 -21.06 -14.27
CA ARG A 295 -1.20 -19.83 -13.61
C ARG A 295 -0.20 -18.69 -13.79
N VAL A 296 -0.70 -17.51 -14.12
CA VAL A 296 0.10 -16.28 -14.29
C VAL A 296 -0.47 -15.19 -13.40
N LEU A 297 0.34 -14.62 -12.52
CA LEU A 297 0.00 -13.43 -11.76
C LEU A 297 0.76 -12.23 -12.32
N LEU A 298 0.01 -11.19 -12.68
CA LEU A 298 0.49 -9.88 -13.08
C LEU A 298 0.00 -8.83 -12.07
N ASP A 299 0.71 -8.72 -10.94
CA ASP A 299 0.56 -7.61 -9.99
C ASP A 299 1.36 -6.41 -10.50
N VAL A 300 0.82 -5.72 -11.49
CA VAL A 300 1.59 -4.81 -12.34
C VAL A 300 1.95 -3.50 -11.62
N PRO A 301 3.05 -2.83 -12.02
CA PRO A 301 3.33 -1.47 -11.56
C PRO A 301 2.15 -0.54 -11.86
N CYS A 302 1.73 0.23 -10.85
CA CYS A 302 0.60 1.14 -10.93
C CYS A 302 0.84 2.38 -10.05
N SER A 303 -0.09 3.32 -10.10
CA SER A 303 0.00 4.60 -9.40
C SER A 303 0.04 4.47 -7.88
N GLY A 304 -0.47 3.36 -7.33
CA GLY A 304 -0.65 3.18 -5.90
C GLY A 304 -1.72 4.09 -5.30
N THR A 305 -2.63 4.63 -6.11
CA THR A 305 -3.73 5.50 -5.63
C THR A 305 -4.69 4.80 -4.65
N GLY A 306 -4.74 3.47 -4.65
CA GLY A 306 -5.51 2.70 -3.68
C GLY A 306 -4.85 2.55 -2.31
N VAL A 307 -3.57 2.89 -2.18
CA VAL A 307 -2.81 2.75 -0.92
C VAL A 307 -2.39 4.10 -0.32
N LEU A 308 -3.01 5.21 -0.76
CA LEU A 308 -2.70 6.57 -0.27
C LEU A 308 -2.85 6.70 1.25
N ARG A 309 -3.76 5.93 1.88
CA ARG A 309 -3.87 5.90 3.34
C ARG A 309 -2.64 5.38 4.07
N ARG A 310 -1.83 4.54 3.39
CA ARG A 310 -0.55 4.03 3.89
C ARG A 310 0.62 4.96 3.55
N ASN A 311 0.58 5.56 2.35
CA ASN A 311 1.62 6.45 1.83
C ASN A 311 1.02 7.81 1.45
N PRO A 312 0.66 8.65 2.43
CA PRO A 312 -0.09 9.89 2.17
C PRO A 312 0.69 10.94 1.37
N ASP A 313 2.02 10.90 1.45
CA ASP A 313 2.94 11.75 0.69
C ASP A 313 2.92 11.44 -0.82
N ALA A 314 2.53 10.21 -1.21
CA ALA A 314 2.44 9.82 -2.62
C ALA A 314 1.50 10.72 -3.44
N LYS A 315 0.50 11.37 -2.82
CA LYS A 315 -0.37 12.37 -3.47
C LYS A 315 0.43 13.49 -4.14
N TRP A 316 1.59 13.83 -3.60
CA TRP A 316 2.42 14.97 -4.03
C TRP A 316 3.56 14.57 -4.97
N HIS A 317 3.86 13.27 -5.06
CA HIS A 317 4.88 12.72 -5.96
C HIS A 317 4.30 12.24 -7.30
N LEU A 318 2.98 12.09 -7.39
CA LEU A 318 2.27 11.70 -8.60
C LEU A 318 1.84 12.93 -9.42
N ASN A 319 1.61 12.70 -10.71
CA ASN A 319 0.96 13.64 -11.63
C ASN A 319 0.27 12.88 -12.78
N ASN A 320 -0.56 13.57 -13.59
CA ASN A 320 -1.28 12.95 -14.70
C ASN A 320 -0.36 12.19 -15.66
N GLU A 321 0.75 12.81 -16.10
CA GLU A 321 1.71 12.20 -17.03
C GLU A 321 2.30 10.89 -16.48
N SER A 322 2.64 10.85 -15.19
CA SER A 322 3.18 9.65 -14.55
C SER A 322 2.18 8.50 -14.55
N ILE A 323 0.88 8.78 -14.38
CA ILE A 323 -0.15 7.74 -14.42
C ILE A 323 -0.42 7.30 -15.86
N ASP A 324 -0.46 8.22 -16.82
CA ASP A 324 -0.65 7.88 -18.22
C ASP A 324 0.51 7.00 -18.76
N ASN A 325 1.74 7.27 -18.33
CA ASN A 325 2.90 6.41 -18.61
C ASN A 325 2.76 5.01 -17.98
N LEU A 326 2.19 4.92 -16.78
CA LEU A 326 1.90 3.64 -16.13
C LEU A 326 0.82 2.86 -16.88
N VAL A 327 -0.26 3.50 -17.32
CA VAL A 327 -1.32 2.91 -18.15
C VAL A 327 -0.73 2.28 -19.43
N ILE A 328 0.19 2.96 -20.10
CA ILE A 328 0.89 2.42 -21.27
C ILE A 328 1.74 1.20 -20.90
N LEU A 329 2.54 1.32 -19.84
CA LEU A 329 3.41 0.22 -19.36
C LEU A 329 2.59 -1.02 -18.95
N GLN A 330 1.45 -0.83 -18.29
CA GLN A 330 0.54 -1.91 -17.89
C GLN A 330 0.01 -2.66 -19.10
N ALA A 331 -0.43 -1.95 -20.15
CA ALA A 331 -0.89 -2.55 -21.38
C ALA A 331 0.21 -3.37 -22.06
N GLU A 332 1.45 -2.85 -22.11
CA GLU A 332 2.60 -3.58 -22.66
C GLU A 332 2.91 -4.87 -21.87
N ILE A 333 2.88 -4.78 -20.53
CA ILE A 333 3.11 -5.92 -19.65
C ILE A 333 2.01 -6.95 -19.86
N LEU A 334 0.74 -6.56 -19.80
CA LEU A 334 -0.40 -7.45 -19.97
C LEU A 334 -0.35 -8.17 -21.33
N GLN A 335 -0.07 -7.45 -22.41
CA GLN A 335 0.05 -8.03 -23.75
C GLN A 335 1.18 -9.06 -23.85
N ARG A 336 2.36 -8.74 -23.31
CA ARG A 336 3.56 -9.57 -23.50
C ARG A 336 3.62 -10.74 -22.51
N TYR A 337 3.15 -10.54 -21.29
CA TYR A 337 3.34 -11.48 -20.19
C TYR A 337 2.19 -12.49 -20.13
N SER A 338 1.01 -12.14 -20.65
CA SER A 338 -0.10 -13.08 -20.84
C SER A 338 0.27 -14.30 -21.67
N GLN A 339 1.23 -14.16 -22.59
CA GLN A 339 1.77 -15.25 -23.41
C GLN A 339 2.47 -16.35 -22.60
N MET A 340 2.85 -16.08 -21.34
CA MET A 340 3.40 -17.11 -20.44
C MET A 340 2.36 -18.16 -20.03
N CYS A 341 1.08 -17.78 -20.05
CA CYS A 341 -0.05 -18.62 -19.66
C CYS A 341 -0.29 -19.69 -20.73
N LYS A 342 -0.36 -20.96 -20.35
CA LYS A 342 -0.75 -22.05 -21.27
C LYS A 342 -2.19 -21.85 -21.78
N PRO A 343 -2.55 -22.41 -22.95
CA PRO A 343 -3.96 -22.65 -23.29
C PRO A 343 -4.66 -23.44 -22.18
N GLY A 344 -5.88 -23.06 -21.82
CA GLY A 344 -6.61 -23.56 -20.64
C GLY A 344 -6.07 -23.07 -19.29
N GLY A 345 -5.05 -22.21 -19.29
CA GLY A 345 -4.48 -21.61 -18.09
C GLY A 345 -5.25 -20.38 -17.62
N ARG A 346 -4.96 -19.95 -16.39
CA ARG A 346 -5.57 -18.76 -15.78
C ARG A 346 -4.53 -17.67 -15.54
N LEU A 347 -4.91 -16.43 -15.82
CA LEU A 347 -4.14 -15.24 -15.54
C LEU A 347 -4.91 -14.35 -14.56
N VAL A 348 -4.23 -13.77 -13.58
CA VAL A 348 -4.77 -12.71 -12.74
C VAL A 348 -3.99 -11.44 -13.01
N TYR A 349 -4.70 -10.40 -13.43
CA TYR A 349 -4.20 -9.03 -13.48
C TYR A 349 -4.63 -8.31 -12.20
N ALA A 350 -3.72 -7.57 -11.57
CA ALA A 350 -4.00 -6.88 -10.33
C ALA A 350 -3.23 -5.56 -10.21
N THR A 351 -3.84 -4.57 -9.57
CA THR A 351 -3.22 -3.28 -9.23
C THR A 351 -3.64 -2.86 -7.82
N CYS A 352 -2.84 -2.01 -7.17
CA CYS A 352 -3.26 -1.24 -6.00
C CYS A 352 -3.73 0.18 -6.38
N SER A 353 -4.41 0.31 -7.52
CA SER A 353 -5.03 1.55 -7.99
C SER A 353 -6.55 1.50 -7.83
N VAL A 354 -7.16 2.66 -7.58
CA VAL A 354 -8.63 2.82 -7.62
C VAL A 354 -9.11 3.35 -8.97
N LEU A 355 -8.21 3.66 -9.90
CA LEU A 355 -8.53 4.37 -11.14
C LEU A 355 -8.90 3.39 -12.27
N PRO A 356 -10.10 3.49 -12.86
CA PRO A 356 -10.53 2.71 -14.02
C PRO A 356 -9.55 2.63 -15.19
N SER A 357 -8.79 3.70 -15.46
CA SER A 357 -7.76 3.76 -16.51
C SER A 357 -6.63 2.73 -16.33
N GLU A 358 -6.33 2.36 -15.08
CA GLU A 358 -5.37 1.33 -14.71
C GLU A 358 -6.02 -0.03 -14.46
N ASN A 359 -7.34 -0.13 -14.56
CA ASN A 359 -8.12 -1.26 -14.07
C ASN A 359 -9.04 -1.85 -15.16
N GLU A 360 -10.34 -1.56 -15.10
CA GLU A 360 -11.34 -2.11 -16.02
C GLU A 360 -11.03 -1.76 -17.48
N GLN A 361 -10.51 -0.56 -17.74
CA GLN A 361 -10.17 -0.12 -19.10
C GLN A 361 -8.98 -0.90 -19.69
N GLN A 362 -7.98 -1.25 -18.87
CA GLN A 362 -6.86 -2.11 -19.30
C GLN A 362 -7.34 -3.47 -19.76
N ILE A 363 -8.26 -4.07 -18.99
CA ILE A 363 -8.82 -5.39 -19.30
C ILE A 363 -9.69 -5.33 -20.56
N ALA A 364 -10.54 -4.30 -20.68
CA ALA A 364 -11.38 -4.12 -21.87
C ALA A 364 -10.53 -3.97 -23.14
N GLN A 365 -9.47 -3.14 -23.10
CA GLN A 365 -8.56 -2.95 -24.22
C GLN A 365 -7.81 -4.24 -24.59
N PHE A 366 -7.33 -4.98 -23.57
CA PHE A 366 -6.65 -6.25 -23.80
C PHE A 366 -7.57 -7.29 -24.46
N LEU A 367 -8.80 -7.44 -23.97
CA LEU A 367 -9.76 -8.41 -24.52
C LEU A 367 -10.20 -8.08 -25.94
N ALA A 368 -10.28 -6.80 -26.30
CA ALA A 368 -10.65 -6.37 -27.65
C ALA A 368 -9.67 -6.83 -28.74
N VAL A 369 -8.42 -7.14 -28.38
CA VAL A 369 -7.37 -7.55 -29.34
C VAL A 369 -6.77 -8.93 -29.04
N ASN A 370 -7.29 -9.65 -28.04
CA ASN A 370 -6.83 -10.98 -27.66
C ASN A 370 -8.01 -11.95 -27.50
N GLU A 371 -8.59 -12.38 -28.63
CA GLU A 371 -9.78 -13.26 -28.68
C GLU A 371 -9.61 -14.60 -27.95
N HIS A 372 -8.37 -15.04 -27.72
CA HIS A 372 -8.05 -16.27 -26.98
C HIS A 372 -8.15 -16.11 -25.47
N PHE A 373 -8.53 -14.94 -24.96
CA PHE A 373 -8.76 -14.69 -23.55
C PHE A 373 -10.21 -14.29 -23.29
N LYS A 374 -10.73 -14.69 -22.15
CA LYS A 374 -12.02 -14.20 -21.63
C LYS A 374 -11.90 -13.81 -20.17
N LEU A 375 -12.68 -12.81 -19.76
CA LEU A 375 -12.86 -12.45 -18.36
C LEU A 375 -13.76 -13.47 -17.68
N LEU A 376 -13.29 -14.04 -16.57
CA LEU A 376 -14.10 -14.91 -15.71
C LEU A 376 -14.79 -14.11 -14.61
N GLU A 377 -14.03 -13.26 -13.93
CA GLU A 377 -14.53 -12.39 -12.86
C GLU A 377 -13.61 -11.18 -12.69
N ALA A 378 -14.15 -10.08 -12.16
CA ALA A 378 -13.38 -8.91 -11.76
C ALA A 378 -13.91 -8.37 -10.42
N GLN A 379 -13.02 -7.83 -9.59
CA GLN A 379 -13.34 -7.25 -8.30
C GLN A 379 -12.62 -5.91 -8.13
N SER A 380 -13.39 -4.87 -7.80
CA SER A 380 -12.87 -3.53 -7.47
C SER A 380 -13.13 -3.26 -5.99
N LEU A 381 -12.06 -3.28 -5.20
CA LEU A 381 -12.06 -2.95 -3.78
C LEU A 381 -11.86 -1.44 -3.67
N LEU A 382 -12.92 -0.69 -3.40
CA LEU A 382 -12.89 0.76 -3.24
C LEU A 382 -13.09 1.11 -1.76
N PRO A 383 -12.08 1.69 -1.08
CA PRO A 383 -12.16 2.07 0.31
C PRO A 383 -13.36 2.99 0.57
N GLY A 384 -14.17 2.71 1.59
CA GLY A 384 -15.34 3.54 1.94
C GLY A 384 -16.50 3.45 0.95
N TYR A 385 -16.46 2.51 0.00
CA TYR A 385 -17.56 2.27 -0.95
C TYR A 385 -17.90 0.77 -1.05
N SER A 386 -16.94 -0.08 -1.43
CA SER A 386 -17.14 -1.53 -1.59
C SER A 386 -16.23 -2.39 -0.70
N SER A 387 -15.35 -1.75 0.09
CA SER A 387 -14.35 -2.43 0.92
C SER A 387 -13.83 -1.52 2.03
N ASP A 388 -13.40 -2.11 3.16
CA ASP A 388 -12.64 -1.43 4.22
C ASP A 388 -11.11 -1.61 4.07
N TYR A 389 -10.70 -2.43 3.11
CA TYR A 389 -9.30 -2.71 2.78
C TYR A 389 -8.69 -1.60 1.91
N ASP A 390 -7.44 -1.78 1.49
CA ASP A 390 -6.84 -0.85 0.54
C ASP A 390 -7.59 -0.91 -0.81
N GLY A 391 -7.41 0.15 -1.59
CA GLY A 391 -7.85 0.20 -2.96
C GLY A 391 -7.12 -0.82 -3.82
N PHE A 392 -7.87 -1.70 -4.45
CA PHE A 392 -7.31 -2.79 -5.24
C PHE A 392 -8.25 -3.17 -6.38
N TYR A 393 -7.67 -3.56 -7.50
CA TYR A 393 -8.41 -4.17 -8.60
C TYR A 393 -7.83 -5.54 -8.92
N ILE A 394 -8.71 -6.50 -9.21
CA ILE A 394 -8.35 -7.87 -9.55
C ILE A 394 -9.22 -8.34 -10.71
N ALA A 395 -8.61 -8.76 -11.81
CA ALA A 395 -9.30 -9.36 -12.95
C ALA A 395 -8.75 -10.75 -13.22
N VAL A 396 -9.64 -11.74 -13.25
CA VAL A 396 -9.32 -13.14 -13.52
C VAL A 396 -9.67 -13.46 -14.96
N LEU A 397 -8.66 -13.79 -15.74
CA LEU A 397 -8.74 -14.12 -17.16
C LEU A 397 -8.46 -15.62 -17.36
N GLU A 398 -9.17 -16.25 -18.27
CA GLU A 398 -8.84 -17.59 -18.76
C GLU A 398 -8.33 -17.50 -20.19
N ARG A 399 -7.21 -18.17 -20.48
CA ARG A 399 -6.77 -18.40 -21.85
C ARG A 399 -7.51 -19.61 -22.39
N LEU A 400 -8.29 -19.45 -23.45
CA LEU A 400 -9.08 -20.51 -24.04
C LEU A 400 -8.19 -21.69 -24.51
N PRO A 401 -8.63 -22.95 -24.34
CA PRO A 401 -8.03 -24.08 -25.04
C PRO A 401 -8.17 -23.84 -26.54
N VAL A 402 -7.06 -23.93 -27.28
CA VAL A 402 -7.07 -23.90 -28.75
C VAL A 402 -7.37 -25.29 -29.28
#